data_AF-A0A9N8VML6-F1
#
_entry.id   AF-A0A9N8VML6-F1
#
_cell.length_a   1.000
_cell.length_b   1.000
_cell.length_c   1.000
_cell.angle_alpha   90.00
_cell.angle_beta   90.00
_cell.angle_gamma   90.00
#
_symmetry.space_group_name_H-M   'P 1'
#
loop_
_entity.id
_entity.type
_entity.pdbx_description
1 polymer ?
#
loop_
_entity_poly.entity_id
_entity_poly.type
_entity_poly.pdbx_seq_one_letter_code
_entity_poly.pdbx_strand_id
1 'polypeptide(L)'
;MSTEVFVDHNKGKGQTAFAFKKRDSSSSIKCSSYFVEPLDWILNEVQEGELEGKIKCPKCQAKLGNFSWAGMQCSCGSWVTPSFAIHREKVDEVLT
;
A
#
# COMPACT_ATOMS: atom_id res chain seq x y z
N MET A 1 18.57 -9.15 9.18
CA MET A 1 17.81 -8.20 10.00
C MET A 1 16.44 -8.08 9.35
N SER A 2 15.40 -8.53 10.05
CA SER A 2 14.14 -8.98 9.49
C SER A 2 13.45 -7.94 8.60
N THR A 3 13.28 -8.26 7.32
CA THR A 3 12.41 -7.56 6.37
C THR A 3 10.92 -7.84 6.59
N GLU A 4 10.53 -8.28 7.80
CA GLU A 4 9.20 -8.78 8.16
C GLU A 4 8.11 -7.69 8.24
N VAL A 5 8.43 -6.47 7.81
CA VAL A 5 7.50 -5.33 7.79
C VAL A 5 6.84 -5.16 6.43
N PHE A 6 7.48 -5.58 5.33
CA PHE A 6 6.98 -5.32 3.98
C PHE A 6 6.29 -6.57 3.40
N VAL A 7 5.11 -6.34 2.81
CA VAL A 7 4.35 -7.36 2.09
C VAL A 7 4.65 -7.23 0.61
N ASP A 8 5.48 -8.13 0.09
CA ASP A 8 5.76 -8.22 -1.33
C ASP A 8 4.60 -8.87 -2.09
N HIS A 9 4.38 -8.43 -3.33
CA HIS A 9 3.43 -9.05 -4.23
C HIS A 9 3.96 -9.05 -5.67
N ASN A 10 3.61 -10.11 -6.40
CA ASN A 10 3.88 -10.19 -7.83
C ASN A 10 2.89 -9.33 -8.61
N LYS A 11 3.29 -8.86 -9.80
CA LYS A 11 2.40 -8.11 -10.71
C LYS A 11 1.14 -8.92 -11.00
N GLY A 12 -0.02 -8.32 -10.80
CA GLY A 12 -1.30 -8.99 -11.01
C GLY A 12 -1.83 -8.82 -12.42
N LYS A 13 -2.78 -9.68 -12.80
CA LYS A 13 -3.44 -9.65 -14.12
C LYS A 13 -4.49 -8.54 -14.24
N GLY A 14 -4.84 -7.85 -13.15
CA GLY A 14 -5.99 -6.94 -13.10
C GLY A 14 -5.95 -5.76 -14.08
N GLN A 15 -4.75 -5.34 -14.53
CA GLN A 15 -4.62 -4.26 -15.51
C GLN A 15 -5.24 -4.59 -16.88
N THR A 16 -5.30 -5.87 -17.27
CA THR A 16 -5.86 -6.25 -18.58
C THR A 16 -7.39 -6.29 -18.59
N ALA A 17 -8.04 -6.39 -17.44
CA ALA A 17 -9.51 -6.51 -17.33
C ALA A 17 -10.24 -5.16 -17.30
N PHE A 18 -9.56 -4.08 -16.88
CA PHE A 18 -10.14 -2.73 -16.73
C PHE A 18 -9.26 -1.67 -17.39
N ALA A 19 -8.81 -1.91 -18.63
CA ALA A 19 -7.86 -1.08 -19.37
C ALA A 19 -8.41 0.32 -19.77
N PHE A 20 -8.82 1.13 -18.80
CA PHE A 20 -9.08 2.54 -18.99
C PHE A 20 -7.74 3.30 -18.94
N LYS A 21 -7.10 3.43 -20.11
CA LYS A 21 -6.03 4.38 -20.47
C LYS A 21 -5.05 4.78 -19.35
N LYS A 22 -4.09 3.93 -19.00
CA LYS A 22 -2.80 4.39 -18.45
C LYS A 22 -1.69 4.08 -19.43
N ARG A 23 -0.93 5.12 -19.80
CA ARG A 23 0.17 5.07 -20.78
C ARG A 23 1.28 4.13 -20.32
N ASP A 24 1.76 3.40 -21.31
CA ASP A 24 2.99 2.62 -21.43
C ASP A 24 3.16 1.31 -20.62
N SER A 25 2.99 0.24 -21.40
CA SER A 25 3.43 -1.12 -21.21
C SER A 25 4.92 -1.22 -21.59
N SER A 26 5.80 -1.34 -20.59
CA SER A 26 7.05 -2.15 -20.59
C SER A 26 8.14 -1.52 -19.72
N SER A 27 8.94 -2.39 -19.09
CA SER A 27 10.03 -2.16 -18.12
C SER A 27 9.60 -1.88 -16.66
N SER A 28 9.99 -2.78 -15.76
CA SER A 28 10.03 -2.66 -14.28
C SER A 28 9.10 -1.63 -13.60
N ILE A 29 7.77 -1.70 -13.80
CA ILE A 29 6.83 -0.87 -13.03
C ILE A 29 7.04 -1.14 -11.53
N LYS A 30 7.68 -0.19 -10.83
CA LYS A 30 7.68 -0.12 -9.38
C LYS A 30 6.26 0.26 -8.96
N CYS A 31 5.66 -0.53 -8.06
CA CYS A 31 4.34 -0.23 -7.52
C CYS A 31 4.34 1.16 -6.88
N SER A 32 3.23 1.90 -6.98
CA SER A 32 3.08 3.26 -6.42
C SER A 32 3.03 3.33 -4.89
N SER A 33 2.90 2.18 -4.23
CA SER A 33 2.74 2.07 -2.78
C SER A 33 3.58 0.91 -2.24
N TYR A 34 4.09 1.07 -1.03
CA TYR A 34 4.59 -0.03 -0.21
C TYR A 34 3.42 -0.64 0.54
N PHE A 35 3.38 -1.97 0.62
CA PHE A 35 2.45 -2.67 1.48
C PHE A 35 3.22 -3.15 2.71
N VAL A 36 2.61 -2.99 3.88
CA VAL A 36 3.21 -3.37 5.14
C VAL A 36 2.28 -4.28 5.93
N GLU A 37 2.84 -5.05 6.85
CA GLU A 37 2.06 -5.72 7.88
C GLU A 37 1.33 -4.69 8.76
N PRO A 38 0.23 -5.07 9.44
CA PRO A 38 -0.51 -4.17 10.32
C PRO A 38 0.36 -3.73 11.53
N LEU A 39 1.04 -2.60 11.41
CA LEU A 39 1.93 -2.09 12.46
C LEU A 39 1.13 -1.48 13.62
N ASP A 40 1.61 -1.69 14.85
CA ASP A 40 0.94 -1.20 16.08
C ASP A 40 0.58 0.28 16.02
N TRP A 41 1.47 1.14 15.53
CA TRP A 41 1.20 2.58 15.46
C TRP A 41 0.10 2.94 14.46
N ILE A 42 -0.13 2.11 13.43
CA ILE A 42 -1.26 2.27 12.52
C ILE A 42 -2.53 1.79 13.22
N LEU A 43 -2.47 0.59 13.82
CA LEU A 43 -3.61 -0.03 14.49
C LEU A 43 -4.14 0.80 15.67
N ASN A 44 -3.25 1.47 16.41
CA ASN A 44 -3.62 2.35 17.52
C ASN A 44 -4.48 3.55 17.08
N GLU A 45 -4.39 3.95 15.80
CA GLU A 45 -5.19 5.04 15.23
C GLU A 45 -6.49 4.53 14.56
N VAL A 46 -6.64 3.21 14.38
CA VAL A 46 -7.84 2.59 13.82
C VAL A 46 -8.90 2.47 14.91
N GLN A 47 -10.10 3.01 14.64
CA GLN A 47 -11.20 2.89 15.59
C GLN A 47 -11.75 1.46 15.61
N GLU A 48 -12.24 1.01 16.75
CA GLU A 48 -12.86 -0.32 16.88
C GLU A 48 -14.00 -0.49 15.88
N GLY A 49 -13.92 -1.53 15.04
CA GLY A 49 -14.89 -1.80 13.96
C GLY A 49 -14.60 -1.14 12.61
N GLU A 50 -13.54 -0.32 12.49
CA GLU A 50 -13.17 0.30 11.21
C GLU A 50 -12.46 -0.71 10.28
N LEU A 51 -13.12 -1.05 9.17
CA LEU A 51 -12.63 -2.04 8.19
C LEU A 51 -11.75 -1.44 7.08
N GLU A 52 -11.78 -0.13 6.90
CA GLU A 52 -10.98 0.59 5.92
C GLU A 52 -10.85 2.05 6.33
N GLY A 53 -9.73 2.69 5.97
CA GLY A 53 -9.47 4.05 6.41
C GLY A 53 -8.16 4.63 5.89
N LYS A 54 -7.71 5.71 6.52
CA LYS A 54 -6.51 6.46 6.12
C LYS A 54 -5.37 6.19 7.10
N ILE A 55 -4.17 5.97 6.58
CA ILE A 55 -2.94 5.95 7.39
C ILE A 55 -2.39 7.38 7.43
N LYS A 56 -2.22 7.92 8.63
CA LYS A 56 -1.70 9.27 8.87
C LYS A 56 -0.37 9.20 9.62
N CYS A 57 0.51 10.17 9.38
CA CYS A 57 1.72 10.31 10.17
C CYS A 57 1.36 10.60 11.63
N PRO A 58 1.88 9.85 12.61
CA PRO A 58 1.54 10.06 14.02
C PRO A 58 2.02 11.43 14.55
N LYS A 59 3.01 12.04 13.90
CA LYS A 59 3.56 13.35 14.30
C LYS A 59 2.84 14.53 13.68
N CYS A 60 2.70 14.55 12.34
CA CYS A 60 2.18 15.71 11.62
C CYS A 60 0.75 15.53 11.07
N GLN A 61 0.14 14.36 11.27
CA GLN A 61 -1.22 14.03 10.80
C GLN A 61 -1.41 14.09 9.27
N ALA A 62 -0.33 14.26 8.50
CA ALA A 62 -0.35 14.18 7.05
C ALA A 62 -0.74 12.77 6.60
N LYS A 63 -1.56 12.68 5.54
CA LYS A 63 -1.96 11.39 4.97
C LYS A 63 -0.76 10.73 4.29
N LEU A 64 -0.38 9.55 4.76
CA LEU A 64 0.67 8.70 4.19
C LEU A 64 0.09 7.64 3.25
N GLY A 65 -1.15 7.21 3.46
CA GLY A 65 -1.75 6.15 2.68
C GLY A 65 -3.13 5.74 3.16
N ASN A 66 -3.46 4.46 3.00
CA ASN A 66 -4.76 3.91 3.36
C ASN A 66 -4.63 2.45 3.79
N PHE A 67 -5.60 1.99 4.58
CA PHE A 67 -5.75 0.59 4.93
C PHE A 67 -7.11 0.04 4.52
N SER A 68 -7.20 -1.25 4.27
CA SER A 68 -8.44 -2.00 4.07
C SER A 68 -8.21 -3.46 4.44
N TRP A 69 -9.03 -3.96 5.38
CA TRP A 69 -8.96 -5.35 5.82
C TRP A 69 -9.44 -6.33 4.75
N ALA A 70 -10.34 -5.91 3.85
CA ALA A 70 -10.74 -6.69 2.68
C ALA A 70 -9.66 -6.74 1.59
N GLY A 71 -8.68 -5.84 1.67
CA GLY A 71 -7.60 -5.70 0.70
C GLY A 71 -7.86 -4.62 -0.35
N MET A 72 -6.86 -4.38 -1.19
CA MET A 72 -6.90 -3.39 -2.26
C MET A 72 -6.12 -3.86 -3.48
N GLN A 73 -6.56 -3.41 -4.66
CA GLN A 73 -5.79 -3.57 -5.88
C GLN A 73 -4.60 -2.61 -5.93
N CYS A 74 -3.39 -3.15 -6.00
CA CYS A 74 -2.18 -2.38 -6.29
C CYS A 74 -2.20 -1.82 -7.71
N SER A 75 -1.50 -0.70 -7.92
CA SER A 75 -1.24 -0.12 -9.24
C SER A 75 -0.70 -1.10 -10.27
N CYS A 76 0.02 -2.17 -9.87
CA CYS A 76 0.49 -3.23 -10.77
C CYS A 76 -0.59 -4.27 -11.15
N GLY A 77 -1.81 -4.12 -10.65
CA GLY A 77 -2.95 -5.01 -10.90
C GLY A 77 -3.09 -6.18 -9.93
N SER A 78 -2.20 -6.33 -8.94
CA SER A 78 -2.28 -7.38 -7.91
C SER A 78 -3.26 -7.02 -6.81
N TRP A 79 -3.94 -8.01 -6.23
CA TRP A 79 -4.77 -7.80 -5.05
C TRP A 79 -3.97 -8.14 -3.79
N VAL A 80 -3.92 -7.23 -2.82
CA VAL A 80 -3.17 -7.40 -1.56
C VAL A 80 -4.15 -7.38 -0.40
N THR A 81 -4.13 -8.42 0.45
CA THR A 81 -5.00 -8.56 1.63
C THR A 81 -4.22 -9.12 2.82
N PRO A 82 -4.34 -8.52 4.03
CA PRO A 82 -4.93 -7.20 4.27
C PRO A 82 -4.08 -6.11 3.59
N SER A 83 -4.70 -5.00 3.20
CA SER A 83 -3.98 -3.92 2.53
C SER A 83 -3.66 -2.82 3.54
N PHE A 84 -2.40 -2.66 3.92
CA PHE A 84 -1.91 -1.45 4.58
C PHE A 84 -0.90 -0.78 3.64
N ALA A 85 -1.39 0.16 2.84
CA ALA A 85 -0.64 0.75 1.73
C ALA A 85 -0.12 2.14 2.09
N ILE A 86 1.20 2.33 2.06
CA ILE A 86 1.88 3.62 2.22
C ILE A 86 2.30 4.12 0.85
N HIS A 87 1.88 5.33 0.48
CA HIS A 87 2.20 5.90 -0.83
C HIS A 87 3.67 6.31 -0.91
N ARG A 88 4.36 5.89 -1.98
CA ARG A 88 5.79 6.19 -2.18
C ARG A 88 6.07 7.68 -2.36
N GLU A 89 5.11 8.45 -2.86
CA GLU A 89 5.24 9.91 -3.01
C GLU A 89 5.22 10.66 -1.67
N LYS A 90 4.89 9.99 -0.56
CA LYS A 90 4.74 10.62 0.77
C LYS A 90 5.88 10.27 1.73
N VAL A 91 6.77 9.35 1.36
CA VAL A 91 7.84 8.84 2.22
C VAL A 91 9.09 8.54 1.41
N ASP A 92 10.26 8.74 2.01
CA ASP A 92 11.56 8.40 1.41
C ASP A 92 12.12 7.12 2.02
N GLU A 93 12.80 6.31 1.21
CA GLU A 93 13.58 5.16 1.66
C GLU A 93 14.94 5.66 2.19
N VAL A 94 15.26 5.36 3.46
CA VAL A 94 16.57 5.66 4.02
C VAL A 94 17.36 4.36 4.08
N LEU A 95 18.42 4.26 3.27
CA LEU A 95 19.36 3.14 3.34
C LEU A 95 20.16 3.28 4.63
N THR A 96 19.97 2.33 5.55
CA THR A 96 20.76 2.23 6.80
C THR A 96 21.63 0.99 6.72
#